data_AF-A0A0R1TZF9-F1
#
_entry.id   AF-A0A0R1TZF9-F1
#
_cell.length_a   1.000
_cell.length_b   1.000
_cell.length_c   1.000
_cell.angle_alpha   90.00
_cell.angle_beta   90.00
_cell.angle_gamma   90.00
#
_symmetry.space_group_name_H-M   'P 1'
#
loop_
_entity.id
_entity.type
_entity.pdbx_description
1 polymer ?
#
loop_
_entity_poly.entity_id
_entity_poly.type
_entity_poly.pdbx_seq_one_letter_code
_entity_poly.pdbx_strand_id
1 'polypeptide(L)'
;METREILLAFQRGELSLKQAQASLQGFSDLGFAKVDTARKQRNGYPEVIYGQGKSQEQICEIMAALKDETSPILTTRVDAIKAEFLKARFPQGQYFETAHCFVLNPQKEVASDNYIAIVTAGTSDLSVAEEAAVTAQQFGNRVEKIYDVGVAGIHRLFNHLTLIQKARVVIVIAGMEGALASVVGGLVSAPVIAVPTSIGYGTNFQGLTALLSMLNSCASGVSVVNIDNGFGAAYNASLINHMKG
;
A
#
# COMPACT_ATOMS: atom_id res chain seq x y z
N MET A 1 -19.31 -11.27 -6.40
CA MET A 1 -19.94 -12.55 -6.77
C MET A 1 -19.06 -13.23 -7.81
N GLU A 2 -18.91 -14.55 -7.72
CA GLU A 2 -18.27 -15.31 -8.81
C GLU A 2 -19.18 -15.36 -10.05
N THR A 3 -18.59 -15.54 -11.23
CA THR A 3 -19.32 -15.68 -12.51
C THR A 3 -20.47 -16.70 -12.40
N ARG A 4 -20.22 -17.83 -11.73
CA ARG A 4 -21.23 -18.87 -11.53
C ARG A 4 -22.42 -18.38 -10.70
N GLU A 5 -22.17 -17.61 -9.64
CA GLU A 5 -23.23 -17.05 -8.78
C GLU A 5 -24.10 -16.06 -9.55
N ILE A 6 -23.48 -15.20 -10.37
CA ILE A 6 -24.18 -14.23 -11.22
C ILE A 6 -25.07 -14.95 -12.23
N LEU A 7 -24.55 -15.99 -12.89
CA LEU A 7 -25.31 -16.78 -13.86
C LEU A 7 -26.46 -17.55 -13.20
N LEU A 8 -26.25 -18.08 -11.99
CA LEU A 8 -27.30 -18.75 -11.23
C LEU A 8 -28.38 -17.77 -10.77
N ALA A 9 -28.02 -16.56 -10.32
CA ALA A 9 -28.97 -15.52 -9.95
C ALA A 9 -29.80 -15.04 -11.16
N PHE A 10 -29.16 -14.91 -12.34
CA PHE A 10 -29.87 -14.66 -13.60
C PHE A 10 -30.84 -15.80 -13.95
N GLN A 11 -30.39 -17.06 -13.85
CA GLN A 11 -31.24 -18.24 -14.11
C GLN A 11 -32.45 -18.30 -13.16
N ARG A 12 -32.28 -17.91 -11.90
CA ARG A 12 -33.36 -17.81 -10.90
C ARG A 12 -34.29 -16.61 -11.09
N GLY A 13 -33.98 -15.69 -12.02
CA GLY A 13 -34.75 -14.47 -12.26
C GLY A 13 -34.50 -13.35 -11.24
N GLU A 14 -33.48 -13.48 -10.38
CA GLU A 14 -33.09 -12.47 -9.40
C GLU A 14 -32.33 -11.29 -10.06
N LEU A 15 -31.71 -11.55 -11.21
CA LEU A 15 -31.05 -10.55 -12.04
C LEU A 15 -31.69 -10.52 -13.43
N SER A 16 -31.84 -9.32 -14.01
CA SER A 16 -32.10 -9.16 -15.45
C SER A 16 -30.84 -9.45 -16.27
N LEU A 17 -30.99 -9.71 -17.57
CA LEU A 17 -29.87 -9.92 -18.50
C LEU A 17 -28.88 -8.75 -18.46
N LYS A 18 -29.41 -7.53 -18.41
CA LYS A 18 -28.61 -6.29 -18.34
C LYS A 18 -27.81 -6.21 -17.04
N GLN A 19 -28.41 -6.56 -15.91
CA GLN A 19 -27.71 -6.59 -14.62
C GLN A 19 -26.65 -7.69 -14.59
N ALA A 20 -26.96 -8.89 -15.09
CA ALA A 20 -25.99 -9.97 -15.18
C ALA A 20 -24.80 -9.62 -16.08
N GLN A 21 -25.04 -9.02 -17.25
CA GLN A 21 -23.98 -8.54 -18.14
C GLN A 21 -23.10 -7.48 -17.48
N ALA A 22 -23.69 -6.50 -16.78
CA ALA A 22 -22.95 -5.47 -16.08
C ALA A 22 -22.09 -6.06 -14.95
N SER A 23 -22.62 -6.99 -14.15
CA SER A 23 -21.84 -7.68 -13.11
C SER A 23 -20.70 -8.53 -13.68
N LEU A 24 -20.86 -9.08 -14.89
CA LEU A 24 -19.81 -9.85 -15.56
C LEU A 24 -18.72 -8.99 -16.20
N GLN A 25 -18.95 -7.70 -16.44
CA GLN A 25 -17.91 -6.79 -16.96
C GLN A 25 -16.77 -6.58 -15.95
N GLY A 26 -17.06 -6.72 -14.66
CA GLY A 26 -16.06 -6.60 -13.60
C GLY A 26 -15.56 -5.18 -13.35
N PHE A 27 -16.26 -4.15 -13.85
CA PHE A 27 -16.02 -2.76 -13.52
C PHE A 27 -17.33 -1.95 -13.49
N SER A 28 -17.31 -0.82 -12.77
CA SER A 28 -18.37 0.20 -12.75
C SER A 28 -17.91 1.44 -13.51
N ASP A 29 -18.65 1.85 -14.53
CA ASP A 29 -18.36 3.05 -15.32
C ASP A 29 -19.06 4.27 -14.71
N LEU A 30 -18.28 5.21 -14.18
CA LEU A 30 -18.73 6.47 -13.60
C LEU A 30 -18.65 7.64 -14.61
N GLY A 31 -18.32 7.36 -15.88
CA GLY A 31 -18.12 8.36 -16.93
C GLY A 31 -16.74 9.03 -16.90
N PHE A 32 -16.22 9.37 -15.71
CA PHE A 32 -14.85 9.90 -15.55
C PHE A 32 -13.83 8.85 -15.09
N ALA A 33 -14.31 7.68 -14.64
CA ALA A 33 -13.48 6.57 -14.20
C ALA A 33 -14.20 5.24 -14.41
N LYS A 34 -13.43 4.17 -14.68
CA LYS A 34 -13.92 2.79 -14.71
C LYS A 34 -13.31 2.05 -13.54
N VAL A 35 -14.13 1.84 -12.50
CA VAL A 35 -13.73 1.27 -11.21
C VAL A 35 -13.81 -0.25 -11.29
N ASP A 36 -12.68 -0.93 -11.15
CA ASP A 36 -12.50 -2.37 -11.22
C ASP A 36 -13.01 -3.10 -9.97
N THR A 37 -14.30 -3.43 -9.97
CA THR A 37 -14.98 -4.19 -8.92
C THR A 37 -14.58 -5.67 -8.88
N ALA A 38 -13.88 -6.17 -9.89
CA ALA A 38 -13.40 -7.56 -9.94
C ALA A 38 -11.92 -7.71 -9.59
N ARG A 39 -11.22 -6.63 -9.21
CA ARG A 39 -9.76 -6.64 -8.95
C ARG A 39 -9.36 -7.66 -7.91
N LYS A 40 -10.13 -7.79 -6.82
CA LYS A 40 -9.85 -8.74 -5.75
C LYS A 40 -9.82 -10.19 -6.22
N GLN A 41 -10.71 -10.56 -7.15
CA GLN A 41 -10.75 -11.91 -7.69
C GLN A 41 -9.53 -12.21 -8.57
N ARG A 42 -9.05 -11.23 -9.32
CA ARG A 42 -7.91 -11.41 -10.24
C ARG A 42 -6.56 -11.29 -9.54
N ASN A 43 -6.43 -10.36 -8.60
CA ASN A 43 -5.15 -9.92 -8.06
C ASN A 43 -5.03 -10.08 -6.53
N GLY A 44 -6.00 -10.73 -5.88
CA GLY A 44 -6.03 -10.99 -4.43
C GLY A 44 -6.46 -9.82 -3.56
N TYR A 45 -6.35 -8.58 -4.04
CA TYR A 45 -6.68 -7.36 -3.28
C TYR A 45 -7.70 -6.47 -4.00
N PRO A 46 -8.60 -5.80 -3.25
CA PRO A 46 -9.57 -4.87 -3.83
C PRO A 46 -8.89 -3.67 -4.49
N GLU A 47 -9.66 -2.90 -5.24
CA GLU A 47 -9.14 -1.68 -5.85
C GLU A 47 -8.82 -0.60 -4.81
N VAL A 48 -7.67 0.05 -5.02
CA VAL A 48 -7.18 1.17 -4.20
C VAL A 48 -7.28 2.45 -5.00
N ILE A 49 -7.79 3.49 -4.37
CA ILE A 49 -8.05 4.78 -4.99
C ILE A 49 -6.83 5.68 -4.82
N TYR A 50 -6.15 6.01 -5.92
CA TYR A 50 -5.10 7.03 -5.90
C TYR A 50 -5.73 8.43 -5.81
N GLY A 51 -5.65 9.09 -4.65
CA GLY A 51 -6.34 10.35 -4.36
C GLY A 51 -5.62 11.62 -4.85
N GLN A 52 -4.30 11.53 -5.09
CA GLN A 52 -3.54 12.64 -5.65
C GLN A 52 -4.01 12.95 -7.07
N GLY A 53 -4.24 14.23 -7.36
CA GLY A 53 -4.76 14.69 -8.65
C GLY A 53 -6.28 14.52 -8.86
N LYS A 54 -6.99 13.75 -8.02
CA LYS A 54 -8.45 13.63 -8.06
C LYS A 54 -9.13 14.70 -7.20
N SER A 55 -10.34 15.12 -7.60
CA SER A 55 -11.20 15.96 -6.76
C SER A 55 -11.83 15.15 -5.62
N GLN A 56 -12.27 15.83 -4.55
CA GLN A 56 -12.95 15.18 -3.42
C GLN A 56 -14.27 14.51 -3.84
N GLU A 57 -14.98 15.09 -4.82
CA GLU A 57 -16.21 14.54 -5.39
C GLU A 57 -15.92 13.26 -6.18
N GLN A 58 -14.89 13.27 -7.03
CA GLN A 58 -14.47 12.09 -7.79
C GLN A 58 -14.08 10.93 -6.85
N ILE A 59 -13.34 11.23 -5.78
CA ILE A 59 -12.98 10.21 -4.77
C ILE A 59 -14.25 9.67 -4.10
N CYS A 60 -15.17 10.54 -3.69
CA CYS A 60 -16.42 10.14 -3.05
C CYS A 60 -17.29 9.25 -3.95
N GLU A 61 -17.39 9.55 -5.24
CA GLU A 61 -18.14 8.74 -6.20
C GLU A 61 -17.50 7.37 -6.43
N ILE A 62 -16.16 7.30 -6.53
CA ILE A 62 -15.44 6.02 -6.63
C ILE A 62 -15.65 5.20 -5.35
N MET A 63 -15.51 5.82 -4.17
CA MET A 63 -15.74 5.13 -2.89
C MET A 63 -17.18 4.64 -2.78
N ALA A 64 -18.17 5.43 -3.22
CA ALA A 64 -19.58 5.04 -3.19
C ALA A 64 -19.87 3.87 -4.13
N ALA A 65 -19.16 3.75 -5.26
CA ALA A 65 -19.26 2.61 -6.17
C ALA A 65 -18.66 1.32 -5.59
N LEU A 66 -17.69 1.44 -4.67
CA LEU A 66 -17.03 0.32 -3.99
C LEU A 66 -17.66 -0.04 -2.63
N LYS A 67 -18.47 0.85 -2.04
CA LYS A 67 -18.92 0.78 -0.63
C LYS A 67 -19.67 -0.50 -0.25
N ASP A 68 -20.31 -1.15 -1.23
CA ASP A 68 -21.11 -2.36 -1.00
C ASP A 68 -20.22 -3.61 -0.85
N GLU A 69 -18.89 -3.45 -1.00
CA GLU A 69 -17.92 -4.47 -0.66
C GLU A 69 -17.67 -4.54 0.86
N THR A 70 -17.58 -5.76 1.39
CA THR A 70 -17.12 -6.02 2.76
C THR A 70 -15.61 -5.79 2.95
N SER A 71 -14.89 -5.51 1.86
CA SER A 71 -13.45 -5.32 1.87
C SER A 71 -13.07 -3.88 2.24
N PRO A 72 -11.87 -3.66 2.78
CA PRO A 72 -11.36 -2.31 3.01
C PRO A 72 -11.21 -1.56 1.69
N ILE A 73 -11.70 -0.31 1.67
CA ILE A 73 -11.53 0.63 0.57
C ILE A 73 -10.48 1.65 1.00
N LEU A 74 -9.28 1.50 0.45
CA LEU A 74 -8.15 2.38 0.72
C LEU A 74 -8.08 3.47 -0.34
N THR A 75 -7.99 4.72 0.11
CA THR A 75 -7.62 5.88 -0.72
C THR A 75 -6.28 6.41 -0.24
N THR A 76 -5.27 6.44 -1.11
CA THR A 76 -3.92 6.94 -0.80
C THR A 76 -3.75 8.39 -1.22
N ARG A 77 -2.78 9.08 -0.61
CA ARG A 77 -2.40 10.48 -0.92
C ARG A 77 -3.58 11.46 -0.89
N VAL A 78 -4.34 11.40 0.19
CA VAL A 78 -5.47 12.25 0.54
C VAL A 78 -4.98 13.37 1.46
N ASP A 79 -5.16 14.62 1.05
CA ASP A 79 -4.88 15.79 1.89
C ASP A 79 -5.99 16.02 2.95
N ALA A 80 -5.73 16.89 3.93
CA ALA A 80 -6.66 17.15 5.03
C ALA A 80 -8.02 17.67 4.57
N ILE A 81 -8.07 18.51 3.52
CA ILE A 81 -9.31 19.10 2.99
C ILE A 81 -10.20 17.98 2.42
N LYS A 82 -9.61 17.13 1.58
CA LYS A 82 -10.30 15.94 1.04
C LYS A 82 -10.72 15.00 2.17
N ALA A 83 -9.88 14.79 3.17
CA ALA A 83 -10.18 13.90 4.28
C ALA A 83 -11.38 14.38 5.10
N GLU A 84 -11.48 15.67 5.39
CA GLU A 84 -12.63 16.27 6.07
C GLU A 84 -13.93 16.08 5.27
N PHE A 85 -13.86 16.35 3.96
CA PHE A 85 -15.00 16.12 3.05
C PHE A 85 -15.44 14.65 3.05
N LEU A 86 -14.50 13.71 2.92
CA LEU A 86 -14.78 12.28 2.93
C LEU A 86 -15.32 11.82 4.28
N LYS A 87 -14.82 12.37 5.39
CA LYS A 87 -15.31 12.05 6.75
C LYS A 87 -16.76 12.49 6.95
N ALA A 88 -17.17 13.63 6.38
CA ALA A 88 -18.55 14.08 6.40
C ALA A 88 -19.49 13.15 5.59
N ARG A 89 -19.00 12.54 4.50
CA ARG A 89 -19.78 11.62 3.65
C ARG A 89 -19.75 10.17 4.12
N PHE A 90 -18.65 9.76 4.73
CA PHE A 90 -18.42 8.42 5.26
C PHE A 90 -17.97 8.53 6.74
N PRO A 91 -18.89 8.79 7.69
CA PRO A 91 -18.54 8.99 9.10
C PRO A 91 -17.75 7.84 9.73
N GLN A 92 -17.97 6.62 9.25
CA GLN A 92 -17.29 5.39 9.67
C GLN A 92 -15.90 5.20 9.05
N GLY A 93 -15.51 6.04 8.09
CA GLY A 93 -14.18 6.02 7.50
C GLY A 93 -13.13 6.59 8.44
N GLN A 94 -11.89 6.13 8.33
CA GLN A 94 -10.76 6.56 9.15
C GLN A 94 -9.73 7.28 8.28
N TYR A 95 -9.33 8.47 8.70
CA TYR A 95 -8.21 9.19 8.10
C TYR A 95 -6.94 8.96 8.92
N PHE A 96 -5.88 8.54 8.24
CA PHE A 96 -4.54 8.37 8.77
C PHE A 96 -3.70 9.55 8.30
N GLU A 97 -3.60 10.56 9.16
CA GLU A 97 -3.03 11.87 8.81
C GLU A 97 -1.60 11.76 8.29
N THR A 98 -0.70 11.07 9.01
CA THR A 98 0.69 10.89 8.59
C THR A 98 0.81 10.11 7.29
N ALA A 99 -0.03 9.09 7.09
CA ALA A 99 -0.03 8.27 5.87
C ALA A 99 -0.66 8.97 4.66
N HIS A 100 -1.35 10.10 4.87
CA HIS A 100 -2.27 10.68 3.89
C HIS A 100 -3.23 9.63 3.30
N CYS A 101 -3.78 8.75 4.14
CA CYS A 101 -4.65 7.66 3.70
C CYS A 101 -6.04 7.78 4.32
N PHE A 102 -7.08 7.56 3.53
CA PHE A 102 -8.45 7.41 4.01
C PHE A 102 -8.91 5.98 3.78
N VAL A 103 -9.43 5.32 4.82
CA VAL A 103 -9.88 3.93 4.77
C VAL A 103 -11.35 3.84 5.17
N LEU A 104 -12.15 3.21 4.32
CA LEU A 104 -13.50 2.78 4.66
C LEU A 104 -13.51 1.26 4.88
N ASN A 105 -14.31 0.77 5.85
CA ASN A 105 -14.38 -0.65 6.23
C ASN A 105 -13.01 -1.27 6.58
N PRO A 106 -12.26 -0.70 7.55
CA PRO A 106 -10.88 -1.11 7.81
C PRO A 106 -10.75 -2.60 8.14
N GLN A 107 -9.69 -3.22 7.62
CA GLN A 107 -9.33 -4.61 7.87
C GLN A 107 -8.99 -4.79 9.36
N LYS A 108 -9.65 -5.74 10.01
CA LYS A 108 -9.46 -6.03 11.45
C LYS A 108 -8.65 -7.29 11.72
N GLU A 109 -8.69 -8.25 10.81
CA GLU A 109 -8.07 -9.55 11.00
C GLU A 109 -6.69 -9.62 10.34
N VAL A 110 -5.74 -10.16 11.09
CA VAL A 110 -4.38 -10.47 10.63
C VAL A 110 -4.37 -11.93 10.17
N ALA A 111 -3.91 -12.18 8.94
CA ALA A 111 -3.98 -13.50 8.32
C ALA A 111 -2.88 -14.47 8.76
N SER A 112 -1.77 -13.98 9.34
CA SER A 112 -0.64 -14.84 9.73
C SER A 112 0.22 -14.24 10.85
N ASP A 113 0.98 -15.10 11.55
CA ASP A 113 1.98 -14.67 12.53
C ASP A 113 3.24 -14.07 11.90
N ASN A 114 3.48 -14.31 10.61
CA ASN A 114 4.53 -13.65 9.84
C ASN A 114 4.24 -12.15 9.72
N TYR A 115 5.30 -11.35 9.66
CA TYR A 115 5.17 -9.90 9.55
C TYR A 115 6.10 -9.29 8.51
N ILE A 116 5.69 -8.11 8.07
CA ILE A 116 6.46 -7.20 7.24
C ILE A 116 7.14 -6.19 8.18
N ALA A 117 8.46 -6.08 8.10
CA ALA A 117 9.19 -5.01 8.78
C ALA A 117 9.26 -3.79 7.88
N ILE A 118 8.84 -2.62 8.36
CA ILE A 118 8.97 -1.33 7.67
C ILE A 118 10.06 -0.54 8.37
N VAL A 119 11.13 -0.24 7.64
CA VAL A 119 12.36 0.33 8.18
C VAL A 119 12.61 1.69 7.51
N THR A 120 12.76 2.76 8.28
CA THR A 120 13.04 4.11 7.73
C THR A 120 14.39 4.65 8.15
N ALA A 121 14.99 5.48 7.28
CA ALA A 121 16.24 6.17 7.61
C ALA A 121 16.02 7.32 8.59
N GLY A 122 14.98 8.13 8.39
CA GLY A 122 14.65 9.25 9.27
C GLY A 122 13.15 9.42 9.47
N THR A 123 12.81 10.37 10.33
CA THR A 123 11.41 10.78 10.58
C THR A 123 10.79 11.50 9.37
N SER A 124 11.60 12.09 8.50
CA SER A 124 11.10 12.74 7.28
C SER A 124 10.50 11.75 6.27
N ASP A 125 10.85 10.47 6.35
CA ASP A 125 10.32 9.40 5.50
C ASP A 125 8.98 8.83 6.02
N LEU A 126 8.45 9.35 7.14
CA LEU A 126 7.29 8.77 7.84
C LEU A 126 6.02 8.75 6.99
N SER A 127 5.79 9.73 6.12
CA SER A 127 4.56 9.74 5.31
C SER A 127 4.51 8.55 4.34
N VAL A 128 5.64 8.24 3.69
CA VAL A 128 5.80 7.08 2.81
C VAL A 128 5.75 5.78 3.61
N ALA A 129 6.33 5.76 4.80
CA ALA A 129 6.32 4.60 5.68
C ALA A 129 4.94 4.28 6.25
N GLU A 130 4.19 5.29 6.64
CA GLU A 130 2.82 5.14 7.13
C GLU A 130 1.87 4.79 5.97
N GLU A 131 2.07 5.29 4.75
CA GLU A 131 1.34 4.81 3.56
C GLU A 131 1.56 3.30 3.36
N ALA A 132 2.82 2.84 3.43
CA ALA A 132 3.14 1.42 3.34
C ALA A 132 2.52 0.60 4.48
N ALA A 133 2.59 1.11 5.72
CA ALA A 133 2.04 0.43 6.89
C ALA A 133 0.52 0.29 6.82
N VAL A 134 -0.20 1.38 6.54
CA VAL A 134 -1.65 1.38 6.40
C VAL A 134 -2.06 0.43 5.28
N THR A 135 -1.37 0.49 4.13
CA THR A 135 -1.64 -0.40 3.00
C THR A 135 -1.48 -1.87 3.38
N ALA A 136 -0.33 -2.24 3.98
CA ALA A 136 -0.06 -3.62 4.37
C ALA A 136 -1.05 -4.14 5.43
N GLN A 137 -1.44 -3.29 6.38
CA GLN A 137 -2.46 -3.61 7.38
C GLN A 137 -3.84 -3.80 6.75
N GLN A 138 -4.23 -2.95 5.79
CA GLN A 138 -5.49 -3.13 5.05
C GLN A 138 -5.48 -4.39 4.20
N PHE A 139 -4.31 -4.91 3.86
CA PHE A 139 -4.15 -6.20 3.18
C PHE A 139 -4.05 -7.40 4.13
N GLY A 140 -4.28 -7.21 5.43
CA GLY A 140 -4.37 -8.27 6.43
C GLY A 140 -3.01 -8.70 7.00
N ASN A 141 -1.95 -7.91 6.81
CA ASN A 141 -0.62 -8.25 7.31
C ASN A 141 -0.38 -7.67 8.71
N ARG A 142 0.39 -8.40 9.51
CA ARG A 142 1.10 -7.83 10.66
C ARG A 142 2.27 -6.97 10.16
N VAL A 143 2.42 -5.80 10.75
CA VAL A 143 3.48 -4.84 10.41
C VAL A 143 4.26 -4.48 11.67
N GLU A 144 5.58 -4.58 11.59
CA GLU A 144 6.50 -4.06 12.60
C GLU A 144 7.14 -2.78 12.05
N LYS A 145 7.02 -1.69 12.79
CA LYS A 145 7.49 -0.35 12.38
C LYS A 145 8.80 -0.01 13.09
N ILE A 146 9.88 0.14 12.33
CA ILE A 146 11.22 0.47 12.83
C ILE A 146 11.67 1.79 12.19
N TYR A 147 11.43 2.89 12.89
CA TYR A 147 11.65 4.22 12.33
C TYR A 147 12.93 4.87 12.84
N ASP A 148 13.47 5.79 12.04
CA ASP A 148 14.66 6.59 12.36
C ASP A 148 15.88 5.73 12.71
N VAL A 149 16.23 4.80 11.83
CA VAL A 149 17.41 3.92 11.96
C VAL A 149 18.44 4.13 10.84
N GLY A 150 18.55 5.37 10.37
CA GLY A 150 19.41 5.75 9.25
C GLY A 150 20.91 5.53 9.47
N VAL A 151 21.65 5.56 8.36
CA VAL A 151 23.08 5.21 8.30
C VAL A 151 23.95 6.14 9.16
N ALA A 152 23.62 7.43 9.25
CA ALA A 152 24.34 8.39 10.09
C ALA A 152 24.39 7.99 11.57
N GLY A 153 23.42 7.21 12.05
CA GLY A 153 23.37 6.66 13.39
C GLY A 153 23.16 5.16 13.36
N ILE A 154 24.00 4.43 12.63
CA ILE A 154 23.79 3.02 12.30
C ILE A 154 23.56 2.10 13.53
N HIS A 155 24.10 2.46 14.69
CA HIS A 155 23.84 1.74 15.95
C HIS A 155 22.33 1.62 16.27
N ARG A 156 21.49 2.57 15.85
CA ARG A 156 20.04 2.49 16.00
C ARG A 156 19.44 1.34 15.21
N LEU A 157 19.94 1.08 14.00
CA LEU A 157 19.56 -0.10 13.21
C LEU A 157 19.93 -1.39 13.93
N PHE A 158 21.16 -1.46 14.46
CA PHE A 158 21.66 -2.66 15.15
C PHE A 158 20.84 -3.01 16.40
N ASN A 159 20.27 -2.03 17.10
CA ASN A 159 19.38 -2.27 18.24
C ASN A 159 18.09 -3.02 17.85
N HIS A 160 17.68 -2.96 16.59
CA HIS A 160 16.48 -3.62 16.07
C HIS A 160 16.79 -4.79 15.12
N LEU A 161 18.07 -5.13 14.92
CA LEU A 161 18.50 -6.06 13.88
C LEU A 161 17.81 -7.43 13.99
N THR A 162 17.70 -7.98 15.20
CA THR A 162 17.03 -9.27 15.44
C THR A 162 15.57 -9.26 14.99
N LEU A 163 14.87 -8.14 15.17
CA LEU A 163 13.48 -7.98 14.74
C LEU A 163 13.40 -7.88 13.20
N ILE A 164 14.34 -7.17 12.57
CA ILE A 164 14.36 -7.03 11.11
C ILE A 164 14.69 -8.37 10.44
N GLN A 165 15.66 -9.13 10.96
CA GLN A 165 16.10 -10.42 10.42
C GLN A 165 15.02 -11.52 10.48
N LYS A 166 14.08 -11.42 11.42
CA LYS A 166 12.97 -12.36 11.57
C LYS A 166 11.76 -12.04 10.69
N ALA A 167 11.75 -10.88 10.03
CA ALA A 167 10.66 -10.52 9.13
C ALA A 167 10.61 -11.44 7.91
N ARG A 168 9.42 -11.69 7.38
CA ARG A 168 9.26 -12.47 6.14
C ARG A 168 9.62 -11.63 4.91
N VAL A 169 9.41 -10.32 4.99
CA VAL A 169 9.77 -9.31 3.99
C VAL A 169 10.13 -8.03 4.72
N VAL A 170 11.12 -7.30 4.20
CA VAL A 170 11.51 -5.99 4.74
C VAL A 170 11.23 -4.91 3.70
N ILE A 171 10.52 -3.87 4.08
CA ILE A 171 10.37 -2.64 3.28
C ILE A 171 11.36 -1.62 3.85
N VAL A 172 12.29 -1.13 3.03
CA VAL A 172 13.25 -0.11 3.44
C VAL A 172 12.95 1.19 2.71
N ILE A 173 12.73 2.25 3.48
CA ILE A 173 12.28 3.54 2.98
C ILE A 173 13.31 4.59 3.35
N ALA A 174 13.92 5.22 2.35
CA ALA A 174 14.99 6.17 2.60
C ALA A 174 15.13 7.20 1.48
N GLY A 175 15.32 8.45 1.90
CA GLY A 175 15.75 9.55 1.05
C GLY A 175 17.28 9.70 0.97
N MET A 176 17.75 10.92 0.72
CA MET A 176 19.16 11.27 0.58
C MET A 176 19.85 10.42 -0.52
N GLU A 177 20.91 9.69 -0.19
CA GLU A 177 21.60 8.74 -1.05
C GLU A 177 21.00 7.31 -1.02
N GLY A 178 19.92 7.08 -0.26
CA GLY A 178 19.23 5.78 -0.21
C GLY A 178 20.04 4.62 0.38
N ALA A 179 21.17 4.89 1.04
CA ALA A 179 22.14 3.88 1.45
C ALA A 179 21.59 2.81 2.41
N LEU A 180 20.54 3.13 3.18
CA LEU A 180 19.93 2.20 4.13
C LEU A 180 19.48 0.90 3.45
N ALA A 181 18.99 0.96 2.21
CA ALA A 181 18.56 -0.22 1.46
C ALA A 181 19.69 -1.24 1.27
N SER A 182 20.87 -0.76 0.86
CA SER A 182 22.06 -1.59 0.68
C SER A 182 22.55 -2.18 2.01
N VAL A 183 22.51 -1.39 3.08
CA VAL A 183 22.93 -1.86 4.41
C VAL A 183 22.00 -2.95 4.92
N VAL A 184 20.68 -2.72 4.89
CA VAL A 184 19.70 -3.72 5.33
C VAL A 184 19.77 -4.96 4.46
N GLY A 185 19.90 -4.83 3.13
CA GLY A 185 20.03 -5.96 2.22
C GLY A 185 21.27 -6.84 2.49
N GLY A 186 22.34 -6.28 3.07
CA GLY A 186 23.51 -7.06 3.51
C GLY A 186 23.34 -7.73 4.88
N LEU A 187 22.26 -7.42 5.62
CA LEU A 187 22.06 -7.85 7.01
C LEU A 187 20.88 -8.82 7.19
N VAL A 188 20.09 -9.06 6.14
CA VAL A 188 18.87 -9.90 6.19
C VAL A 188 18.90 -10.98 5.12
N SER A 189 18.27 -12.12 5.40
CA SER A 189 18.02 -13.18 4.40
C SER A 189 16.66 -13.05 3.70
N ALA A 190 15.76 -12.22 4.25
CA ALA A 190 14.45 -11.93 3.67
C ALA A 190 14.57 -11.01 2.45
N PRO A 191 13.64 -11.09 1.48
CA PRO A 191 13.58 -10.13 0.38
C PRO A 191 13.38 -8.70 0.90
N VAL A 192 14.09 -7.76 0.30
CA VAL A 192 14.03 -6.34 0.63
C VAL A 192 13.36 -5.58 -0.50
N ILE A 193 12.31 -4.82 -0.18
CA ILE A 193 11.67 -3.88 -1.09
C ILE A 193 12.12 -2.48 -0.71
N ALA A 194 12.93 -1.87 -1.56
CA ALA A 194 13.47 -0.54 -1.36
C ALA A 194 12.54 0.52 -1.96
N VAL A 195 12.20 1.53 -1.16
CA VAL A 195 11.36 2.67 -1.53
C VAL A 195 12.22 3.93 -1.45
N PRO A 196 12.71 4.45 -2.57
CA PRO A 196 13.37 5.74 -2.57
C PRO A 196 12.34 6.82 -2.24
N THR A 197 12.69 7.78 -1.39
CA THR A 197 11.82 8.93 -1.14
C THR A 197 12.37 10.18 -1.80
N SER A 198 11.49 11.16 -2.05
CA SER A 198 11.88 12.48 -2.53
C SER A 198 12.55 13.34 -1.45
N ILE A 199 12.74 12.80 -0.24
CA ILE A 199 13.36 13.49 0.88
C ILE A 199 14.86 13.62 0.63
N GLY A 200 15.36 14.85 0.77
CA GLY A 200 16.78 15.16 0.69
C GLY A 200 17.02 16.56 0.14
N TYR A 201 18.28 16.93 0.01
CA TYR A 201 18.68 18.26 -0.47
C TYR A 201 19.83 18.17 -1.47
N GLY A 202 20.05 19.26 -2.21
CA GLY A 202 21.14 19.40 -3.17
C GLY A 202 21.09 18.32 -4.25
N THR A 203 22.02 17.38 -4.19
CA THR A 203 22.20 16.31 -5.18
C THR A 203 21.23 15.14 -5.03
N ASN A 204 20.21 15.22 -4.16
CA ASN A 204 19.17 14.18 -4.09
C ASN A 204 18.25 14.16 -5.34
N PHE A 205 18.08 15.31 -6.01
CA PHE A 205 17.25 15.47 -7.22
C PHE A 205 15.84 14.85 -7.10
N GLN A 206 15.09 15.22 -6.06
CA GLN A 206 13.72 14.73 -5.79
C GLN A 206 13.64 13.20 -5.74
N GLY A 207 14.63 12.56 -5.12
CA GLY A 207 14.70 11.10 -4.96
C GLY A 207 15.37 10.35 -6.10
N LEU A 208 15.77 11.01 -7.20
CA LEU A 208 16.46 10.33 -8.31
C LEU A 208 17.79 9.71 -7.86
N THR A 209 18.55 10.39 -7.00
CA THR A 209 19.79 9.84 -6.47
C THR A 209 19.55 8.63 -5.59
N ALA A 210 18.54 8.67 -4.71
CA ALA A 210 18.15 7.52 -3.91
C ALA A 210 17.71 6.35 -4.80
N LEU A 211 16.88 6.60 -5.81
CA LEU A 211 16.41 5.60 -6.77
C LEU A 211 17.58 4.91 -7.50
N LEU A 212 18.48 5.69 -8.10
CA LEU A 212 19.63 5.16 -8.84
C LEU A 212 20.60 4.41 -7.93
N SER A 213 20.81 4.89 -6.70
CA SER A 213 21.64 4.23 -5.69
C SER A 213 21.04 2.87 -5.28
N MET A 214 19.74 2.83 -4.98
CA MET A 214 19.05 1.59 -4.62
C MET A 214 19.04 0.58 -5.78
N LEU A 215 18.86 1.03 -7.02
CA LEU A 215 18.90 0.18 -8.22
C LEU A 215 20.30 -0.40 -8.49
N ASN A 216 21.34 0.39 -8.21
CA ASN A 216 22.73 -0.03 -8.35
C ASN A 216 23.29 -0.79 -7.13
N SER A 217 22.45 -1.09 -6.14
CA SER A 217 22.88 -1.81 -4.95
C SER A 217 23.42 -3.20 -5.30
N CYS A 218 24.54 -3.59 -4.70
CA CYS A 218 25.11 -4.92 -4.84
C CYS A 218 24.45 -5.95 -3.90
N ALA A 219 23.60 -5.50 -2.96
CA ALA A 219 22.91 -6.38 -2.04
C ALA A 219 21.89 -7.23 -2.80
N SER A 220 22.16 -8.53 -2.89
CA SER A 220 21.25 -9.48 -3.52
C SER A 220 19.94 -9.56 -2.74
N GLY A 221 18.81 -9.60 -3.45
CA GLY A 221 17.48 -9.65 -2.83
C GLY A 221 16.83 -8.28 -2.60
N VAL A 222 17.48 -7.18 -3.00
CA VAL A 222 16.86 -5.84 -3.05
C VAL A 222 16.11 -5.66 -4.37
N SER A 223 14.83 -5.29 -4.28
CA SER A 223 13.98 -4.86 -5.40
C SER A 223 13.49 -3.45 -5.14
N VAL A 224 13.48 -2.58 -6.16
CA VAL A 224 13.19 -1.16 -5.99
C VAL A 224 11.84 -0.80 -6.61
N VAL A 225 11.05 0.00 -5.90
CA VAL A 225 9.81 0.60 -6.42
C VAL A 225 10.02 2.07 -6.78
N ASN A 226 9.01 2.69 -7.40
CA ASN A 226 9.04 4.12 -7.70
C ASN A 226 9.22 5.00 -6.45
N ILE A 227 9.66 6.24 -6.70
CA ILE A 227 9.85 7.26 -5.67
C ILE A 227 8.52 7.50 -4.93
N ASP A 228 8.61 7.54 -3.60
CA ASP A 228 7.50 7.72 -2.65
C ASP A 228 6.38 6.67 -2.77
N ASN A 229 6.66 5.51 -3.39
CA ASN A 229 5.64 4.49 -3.63
C ASN A 229 5.52 3.49 -2.47
N GLY A 230 5.12 3.99 -1.29
CA GLY A 230 4.87 3.17 -0.10
C GLY A 230 3.77 2.14 -0.34
N PHE A 231 2.71 2.53 -1.05
CA PHE A 231 1.63 1.64 -1.50
C PHE A 231 2.16 0.43 -2.30
N GLY A 232 2.94 0.67 -3.36
CA GLY A 232 3.44 -0.39 -4.25
C GLY A 232 4.37 -1.36 -3.52
N ALA A 233 5.18 -0.84 -2.60
CA ALA A 233 6.03 -1.67 -1.76
C ALA A 233 5.22 -2.57 -0.83
N ALA A 234 4.21 -2.01 -0.16
CA ALA A 234 3.32 -2.77 0.72
C ALA A 234 2.50 -3.81 -0.05
N TYR A 235 2.05 -3.51 -1.26
CA TYR A 235 1.35 -4.46 -2.13
C TYR A 235 2.23 -5.69 -2.42
N ASN A 236 3.46 -5.46 -2.90
CA ASN A 236 4.40 -6.53 -3.20
C ASN A 236 4.81 -7.32 -1.94
N ALA A 237 5.06 -6.63 -0.83
CA ALA A 237 5.37 -7.26 0.44
C ALA A 237 4.22 -8.15 0.93
N SER A 238 2.98 -7.71 0.74
CA SER A 238 1.78 -8.46 1.13
C SER A 238 1.61 -9.74 0.32
N LEU A 239 1.92 -9.70 -0.99
CA LEU A 239 1.93 -10.91 -1.82
C LEU A 239 2.93 -11.92 -1.27
N ILE A 240 4.18 -11.50 -1.05
CA ILE A 240 5.25 -12.39 -0.57
C ILE A 240 4.94 -12.92 0.84
N ASN A 241 4.43 -12.07 1.73
CA ASN A 241 4.12 -12.46 3.11
C ASN A 241 3.04 -13.55 3.19
N HIS A 242 2.09 -13.55 2.25
CA HIS A 242 1.02 -14.56 2.17
C HIS A 242 1.34 -15.78 1.30
N MET A 243 2.48 -15.82 0.61
CA MET A 243 2.92 -17.05 -0.08
C MET A 243 3.13 -18.16 0.96
N LYS A 244 2.65 -19.38 0.67
CA LYS A 244 2.97 -20.55 1.50
C LYS A 244 4.44 -20.92 1.29
N GLY A 245 5.16 -21.16 2.40
CA GLY A 245 6.52 -21.70 2.38
C GLY A 245 6.55 -23.18 2.05
#